data_AF-A0A8J5KPS5-F1
#
_entry.id   AF-A0A8J5KPS5-F1
#
_cell.length_a   1.000
_cell.length_b   1.000
_cell.length_c   1.000
_cell.angle_alpha   90.00
_cell.angle_beta   90.00
_cell.angle_gamma   90.00
#
_symmetry.space_group_name_H-M   'P 1'
#
loop_
_entity.id
_entity.type
_entity.pdbx_description
1 polymer ?
#
loop_
_entity_poly.entity_id
_entity_poly.type
_entity_poly.pdbx_seq_one_letter_code
_entity_poly.pdbx_strand_id
1 'polypeptide(L)'
;MEDFSGYPTAAHPSVLSLSPSSLSVDEAGLLRQIDELAAFSDTPAPSVTRILYSEKDVLARSYIKSLMKEAGLSVREDHVGNIFGRWNGSDSGVGAVATGSHIDAIPYSGKYDGVVGVLGALEAIRILKRIGFQPRKSLEVIMFTSEEPTRFGISCLGSRLLAGIHPLANALNKVVDSQNIPFFDAARGAGYDVRQEDLPNMFLTKTSYSSFVELHIEQGPILEEEGVSIGIVTAIAAPASIKVDFEGNGGHAGAVLMPARTSSAEESILFLPLHPVGCYVFPVATFS
;
A
#
# COMPACT_ATOMS: atom_id res chain seq x y z
N MET A 1 -33.31 -6.24 -8.08
CA MET A 1 -31.92 -6.69 -7.92
C MET A 1 -31.37 -6.02 -6.67
N GLU A 2 -32.11 -6.23 -5.60
CA GLU A 2 -31.92 -5.79 -4.22
C GLU A 2 -31.89 -7.12 -3.47
N ASP A 3 -30.93 -7.32 -2.56
CA ASP A 3 -30.67 -8.55 -1.77
C ASP A 3 -29.29 -9.20 -2.02
N PHE A 4 -28.22 -8.41 -2.05
CA PHE A 4 -26.85 -8.95 -1.96
C PHE A 4 -25.98 -8.36 -0.83
N SER A 5 -26.48 -7.41 -0.05
CA SER A 5 -25.62 -6.74 0.94
C SER A 5 -25.57 -7.43 2.31
N GLY A 6 -26.52 -8.29 2.69
CA GLY A 6 -26.42 -9.09 3.94
C GLY A 6 -26.25 -8.30 5.25
N TYR A 7 -26.29 -6.97 5.22
CA TYR A 7 -26.15 -6.10 6.38
C TYR A 7 -27.53 -5.86 6.99
N PRO A 8 -27.76 -6.18 8.28
CA PRO A 8 -28.93 -5.69 8.97
C PRO A 8 -28.87 -4.16 9.03
N THR A 9 -29.85 -3.48 8.44
CA THR A 9 -30.06 -2.04 8.64
C THR A 9 -30.58 -1.82 10.06
N ALA A 10 -29.69 -1.90 11.05
CA ALA A 10 -30.00 -1.46 12.40
C ALA A 10 -30.12 0.08 12.38
N ALA A 11 -31.24 0.60 12.89
CA ALA A 11 -31.43 2.03 13.06
C ALA A 11 -30.30 2.61 13.92
N HIS A 12 -29.42 3.40 13.30
CA HIS A 12 -28.32 4.03 14.00
C HIS A 12 -28.86 5.15 14.93
N PRO A 13 -28.41 5.22 16.20
CA PRO A 13 -28.72 6.35 17.05
C PRO A 13 -28.11 7.62 16.44
N SER A 14 -28.89 8.69 16.40
CA SER A 14 -28.60 10.03 15.87
C SER A 14 -27.12 10.25 15.53
N VAL A 15 -26.76 9.98 14.27
CA VAL A 15 -25.53 10.53 13.68
C VAL A 15 -25.65 12.04 13.86
N LEU A 16 -24.62 12.69 14.41
CA LEU A 16 -24.51 14.15 14.36
C LEU A 16 -24.94 14.57 12.96
N SER A 17 -25.96 15.44 12.85
CA SER A 17 -26.36 16.02 11.57
C SER A 17 -25.22 16.93 11.14
N LEU A 18 -24.18 16.32 10.55
CA LEU A 18 -23.06 17.02 9.97
C LEU A 18 -23.59 17.63 8.69
N SER A 19 -23.84 18.94 8.73
CA SER A 19 -24.11 19.68 7.50
C SER A 19 -22.86 19.58 6.60
N PRO A 20 -22.97 19.23 5.30
CA PRO A 20 -21.81 19.16 4.40
C PRO A 20 -20.96 20.43 4.40
N SER A 21 -21.58 21.59 4.65
CA SER A 21 -20.93 22.90 4.78
C SER A 21 -19.92 23.02 5.94
N SER A 22 -19.91 22.10 6.91
CA SER A 22 -18.91 22.09 8.00
C SER A 22 -17.67 21.26 7.69
N LEU A 23 -17.67 20.48 6.60
CA LEU A 23 -16.56 19.60 6.21
C LEU A 23 -15.70 20.28 5.15
N SER A 24 -14.86 21.24 5.55
CA SER A 24 -13.92 21.92 4.65
C SER A 24 -12.56 21.24 4.68
N VAL A 25 -12.09 20.79 3.52
CA VAL A 25 -10.73 20.27 3.30
C VAL A 25 -9.74 21.42 3.17
N ASP A 26 -8.56 21.33 3.79
CA ASP A 26 -7.42 22.19 3.46
C ASP A 26 -6.69 21.65 2.22
N GLU A 27 -7.26 21.90 1.04
CA GLU A 27 -6.74 21.40 -0.23
C GLU A 27 -5.30 21.87 -0.49
N ALA A 28 -5.03 23.15 -0.24
CA ALA A 28 -3.69 23.72 -0.44
C ALA A 28 -2.67 23.08 0.52
N GLY A 29 -3.04 22.82 1.77
CA GLY A 29 -2.21 22.10 2.73
C GLY A 29 -1.94 20.67 2.32
N LEU A 30 -2.97 19.94 1.87
CA LEU A 30 -2.85 18.57 1.41
C LEU A 30 -1.93 18.46 0.19
N LEU A 31 -2.10 19.33 -0.81
CA LEU A 31 -1.23 19.36 -2.00
C LEU A 31 0.22 19.69 -1.65
N ARG A 32 0.46 20.65 -0.74
CA ARG A 32 1.82 20.93 -0.23
C ARG A 32 2.45 19.72 0.45
N GLN A 33 1.69 18.98 1.26
CA GLN A 33 2.19 17.77 1.93
C GLN A 33 2.50 16.64 0.93
N ILE A 34 1.71 16.51 -0.13
CA ILE A 34 2.00 15.59 -1.24
C ILE A 34 3.31 15.99 -1.95
N ASP A 35 3.50 17.28 -2.24
CA ASP A 35 4.70 17.79 -2.89
C ASP A 35 5.96 17.65 -2.03
N GLU A 36 5.86 17.94 -0.73
CA GLU A 36 6.94 17.73 0.25
C GLU A 36 7.30 16.25 0.37
N LEU A 37 6.30 15.37 0.45
CA LEU A 37 6.53 13.92 0.47
C LEU A 37 7.18 13.43 -0.83
N ALA A 38 6.79 13.99 -1.98
CA ALA A 38 7.37 13.64 -3.29
C ALA A 38 8.85 14.03 -3.41
N ALA A 39 9.31 15.04 -2.66
CA ALA A 39 10.71 15.44 -2.64
C ALA A 39 11.63 14.39 -1.98
N PHE A 40 11.07 13.48 -1.16
CA PHE A 40 11.82 12.32 -0.65
C PHE A 40 11.85 11.21 -1.70
N SER A 41 12.65 11.43 -2.74
CA SER A 41 12.80 10.51 -3.86
C SER A 41 14.26 10.28 -4.27
N ASP A 42 14.53 9.07 -4.77
CA ASP A 42 15.79 8.68 -5.40
C ASP A 42 15.93 9.21 -6.84
N THR A 43 14.85 9.75 -7.42
CA THR A 43 14.83 10.34 -8.77
C THR A 43 14.49 11.83 -8.75
N PRO A 44 14.98 12.62 -9.72
CA PRO A 44 14.56 14.01 -9.86
C PRO A 44 13.05 14.14 -10.18
N ALA A 45 12.45 15.22 -9.69
CA ALA A 45 11.08 15.60 -10.03
C ALA A 45 10.91 15.76 -11.57
N PRO A 46 9.70 15.48 -12.11
CA PRO A 46 8.45 15.18 -11.40
C PRO A 46 8.27 13.70 -11.00
N SER A 47 9.22 12.84 -11.35
CA SER A 47 9.15 11.40 -11.07
C SER A 47 9.47 11.09 -9.61
N VAL A 48 8.71 10.16 -9.03
CA VAL A 48 8.96 9.62 -7.70
C VAL A 48 9.44 8.18 -7.81
N THR A 49 10.56 7.93 -7.15
CA THR A 49 11.09 6.61 -6.82
C THR A 49 11.36 6.61 -5.33
N ARG A 50 10.72 5.68 -4.60
CA ARG A 50 10.89 5.55 -3.15
C ARG A 50 10.85 4.07 -2.79
N ILE A 51 12.03 3.46 -2.79
CA ILE A 51 12.20 2.02 -2.58
C ILE A 51 12.25 1.70 -1.09
N LEU A 52 11.61 0.59 -0.69
CA LEU A 52 11.59 0.12 0.70
C LEU A 52 12.98 0.13 1.37
N TYR A 53 13.06 0.72 2.57
CA TYR A 53 14.27 0.81 3.40
C TYR A 53 15.46 1.52 2.72
N SER A 54 15.21 2.30 1.68
CA SER A 54 16.17 3.30 1.19
C SER A 54 16.26 4.49 2.16
N GLU A 55 17.31 5.31 2.01
CA GLU A 55 17.42 6.55 2.77
C GLU A 55 16.19 7.45 2.57
N LYS A 56 15.70 7.55 1.33
CA LYS A 56 14.52 8.37 0.99
C LYS A 56 13.23 7.83 1.58
N ASP A 57 13.07 6.51 1.64
CA ASP A 57 11.96 5.88 2.36
C ASP A 57 12.02 6.19 3.86
N VAL A 58 13.18 6.04 4.51
CA VAL A 58 13.33 6.35 5.95
C VAL A 58 13.01 7.83 6.26
N LEU A 59 13.44 8.75 5.40
CA LEU A 59 13.09 10.18 5.52
C LEU A 59 11.59 10.42 5.34
N ALA A 60 10.97 9.83 4.31
CA ALA A 60 9.55 9.94 4.04
C ALA A 60 8.69 9.38 5.20
N ARG A 61 9.08 8.23 5.75
CA ARG A 61 8.45 7.64 6.95
C ARG A 61 8.53 8.57 8.15
N SER A 62 9.69 9.18 8.36
CA SER A 62 9.89 10.16 9.44
C SER A 62 8.99 11.38 9.27
N TYR A 63 8.82 11.85 8.03
CA TYR A 63 7.88 12.92 7.69
C TYR A 63 6.43 12.53 7.98
N ILE A 64 5.95 11.35 7.53
CA ILE A 64 4.59 10.88 7.85
C ILE A 64 4.35 10.78 9.37
N LYS A 65 5.32 10.26 10.13
CA LYS A 65 5.25 10.22 11.59
C LYS A 65 5.11 11.60 12.21
N SER A 66 5.79 12.61 11.67
CA SER A 66 5.66 13.99 12.12
C SER A 66 4.25 14.52 11.88
N LEU A 67 3.70 14.32 10.68
CA LEU A 67 2.33 14.74 10.34
C LEU A 67 1.27 14.06 11.20
N MET A 68 1.43 12.77 11.51
CA MET A 68 0.55 12.04 12.43
C MET A 68 0.59 12.65 13.84
N LYS A 69 1.78 12.97 14.36
CA LYS A 69 1.94 13.60 15.68
C LYS A 69 1.34 15.01 15.70
N GLU A 70 1.54 15.80 14.66
CA GLU A 70 0.95 17.14 14.49
C GLU A 70 -0.58 17.09 14.44
N ALA A 71 -1.15 16.05 13.84
CA ALA A 71 -2.59 15.78 13.88
C ALA A 71 -3.10 15.32 15.27
N GLY A 72 -2.22 15.21 16.27
CA GLY A 72 -2.55 14.79 17.63
C GLY A 72 -2.88 13.31 17.74
N LEU A 73 -2.21 12.47 16.93
CA LEU A 73 -2.34 11.02 16.96
C LEU A 73 -1.22 10.37 17.79
N SER A 74 -1.56 9.27 18.47
CA SER A 74 -0.57 8.38 19.06
C SER A 74 0.08 7.56 17.96
N VAL A 75 1.40 7.66 17.81
CA VAL A 75 2.14 6.98 16.75
C VAL A 75 2.85 5.76 17.29
N ARG A 76 2.64 4.61 16.64
CA ARG A 76 3.39 3.37 16.86
C ARG A 76 3.88 2.80 15.53
N GLU A 77 4.93 2.00 15.58
CA GLU A 77 5.46 1.25 14.45
C GLU A 77 5.52 -0.23 14.84
N ASP A 78 5.33 -1.12 13.89
CA ASP A 78 5.63 -2.55 14.10
C ASP A 78 7.03 -2.93 13.60
N HIS A 79 7.38 -4.20 13.73
CA HIS A 79 8.72 -4.70 13.45
C HIS A 79 9.11 -4.60 11.97
N VAL A 80 8.17 -4.53 11.01
CA VAL A 80 8.51 -4.29 9.59
C VAL A 80 8.24 -2.84 9.18
N GLY A 81 7.87 -1.99 10.13
CA GLY A 81 7.68 -0.56 9.92
C GLY A 81 6.32 -0.17 9.36
N ASN A 82 5.27 -0.99 9.50
CA ASN A 82 3.92 -0.43 9.34
C ASN A 82 3.76 0.66 10.41
N ILE A 83 3.25 1.83 10.01
CA ILE A 83 3.12 2.99 10.90
C ILE A 83 1.64 3.20 11.18
N PHE A 84 1.31 3.39 12.45
CA PHE A 84 -0.07 3.54 12.90
C PHE A 84 -0.21 4.85 13.67
N GLY A 85 -1.11 5.73 13.21
CA GLY A 85 -1.51 6.95 13.89
C GLY A 85 -2.92 6.79 14.47
N ARG A 86 -3.02 6.61 15.79
CA ARG A 86 -4.31 6.32 16.46
C ARG A 86 -4.88 7.53 17.18
N TRP A 87 -6.17 7.81 16.92
CA TRP A 87 -7.02 8.68 17.72
C TRP A 87 -7.92 7.82 18.60
N ASN A 88 -7.66 7.82 19.91
CA ASN A 88 -8.44 7.03 20.86
C ASN A 88 -9.89 7.51 20.92
N GLY A 89 -10.81 6.56 20.77
CA GLY A 89 -12.23 6.77 21.01
C GLY A 89 -12.62 6.50 22.46
N SER A 90 -13.87 6.84 22.81
CA SER A 90 -14.40 6.64 24.17
C SER A 90 -14.62 5.17 24.54
N ASP A 91 -14.80 4.29 23.55
CA ASP A 91 -14.99 2.85 23.75
C ASP A 91 -13.69 2.10 23.41
N SER A 92 -12.99 1.65 24.44
CA SER A 92 -11.73 0.90 24.32
C SER A 92 -11.92 -0.60 24.11
N GLY A 93 -13.16 -1.12 24.23
CA GLY A 93 -13.48 -2.54 24.09
C GLY A 93 -13.80 -2.98 22.66
N VAL A 94 -13.83 -2.04 21.71
CA VAL A 94 -14.24 -2.29 20.31
C VAL A 94 -13.11 -2.04 19.33
N GLY A 95 -13.05 -2.87 18.28
CA GLY A 95 -12.08 -2.72 17.20
C GLY A 95 -12.15 -1.34 16.55
N ALA A 96 -10.99 -0.79 16.21
CA ALA A 96 -10.88 0.54 15.60
C ALA A 96 -11.52 0.59 14.19
N VAL A 97 -11.81 1.78 13.69
CA VAL A 97 -12.05 2.02 12.26
C VAL A 97 -10.74 2.48 11.68
N ALA A 98 -10.19 1.70 10.75
CA ALA A 98 -8.92 2.01 10.12
C ALA A 98 -9.11 2.64 8.74
N THR A 99 -8.17 3.47 8.36
CA THR A 99 -8.03 4.01 7.02
C THR A 99 -6.55 4.22 6.72
N GLY A 100 -6.16 4.25 5.46
CA GLY A 100 -4.75 4.37 5.11
C GLY A 100 -4.44 3.72 3.79
N SER A 101 -3.15 3.62 3.51
CA SER A 101 -2.60 3.05 2.27
C SER A 101 -1.08 2.91 2.43
N HIS A 102 -0.29 3.12 1.37
CA HIS A 102 1.17 3.04 1.37
C HIS A 102 1.82 4.35 0.91
N ILE A 103 3.14 4.43 1.02
CA ILE A 103 3.91 5.53 0.44
C ILE A 103 5.10 5.06 -0.39
N ASP A 104 5.49 3.78 -0.35
CA ASP A 104 6.51 3.29 -1.26
C ASP A 104 6.06 3.45 -2.71
N ALA A 105 7.01 3.65 -3.60
CA ALA A 105 6.74 4.05 -4.97
C ALA A 105 7.71 3.32 -5.92
N ILE A 106 7.17 2.67 -6.95
CA ILE A 106 7.97 2.02 -7.98
C ILE A 106 8.84 3.04 -8.73
N PRO A 107 9.94 2.61 -9.38
CA PRO A 107 10.80 3.50 -10.14
C PRO A 107 10.03 4.35 -11.16
N TYR A 108 10.30 5.66 -11.14
CA TYR A 108 9.72 6.64 -12.06
C TYR A 108 8.19 6.78 -12.04
N SER A 109 7.56 6.53 -10.90
CA SER A 109 6.11 6.66 -10.71
C SER A 109 5.65 8.10 -10.41
N GLY A 110 4.33 8.27 -10.33
CA GLY A 110 3.70 9.52 -9.92
C GLY A 110 3.71 9.71 -8.40
N LYS A 111 3.28 10.90 -7.95
CA LYS A 111 3.28 11.27 -6.52
C LYS A 111 1.99 10.93 -5.74
N TYR A 112 1.00 10.31 -6.41
CA TYR A 112 -0.34 10.14 -5.86
C TYR A 112 -0.65 8.71 -5.39
N ASP A 113 -0.05 7.73 -6.05
CA ASP A 113 -0.25 6.30 -5.78
C ASP A 113 0.09 5.95 -4.34
N GLY A 114 -0.86 5.34 -3.61
CA GLY A 114 -0.86 5.16 -2.15
C GLY A 114 -0.89 6.44 -1.31
N VAL A 115 -0.13 7.46 -1.70
CA VAL A 115 0.08 8.72 -0.97
C VAL A 115 -1.24 9.44 -0.68
N VAL A 116 -2.18 9.45 -1.64
CA VAL A 116 -3.50 10.07 -1.42
C VAL A 116 -4.30 9.36 -0.33
N GLY A 117 -4.14 8.05 -0.17
CA GLY A 117 -4.80 7.28 0.88
C GLY A 117 -4.27 7.62 2.27
N VAL A 118 -2.95 7.77 2.41
CA VAL A 118 -2.33 8.10 3.70
C VAL A 118 -2.57 9.57 4.08
N LEU A 119 -2.28 10.51 3.18
CA LEU A 119 -2.42 11.94 3.47
C LEU A 119 -3.89 12.39 3.48
N GLY A 120 -4.74 11.79 2.63
CA GLY A 120 -6.18 12.01 2.65
C GLY A 120 -6.83 11.53 3.95
N ALA A 121 -6.39 10.37 4.48
CA ALA A 121 -6.82 9.90 5.79
C ALA A 121 -6.44 10.87 6.92
N LEU A 122 -5.21 11.41 6.90
CA LEU A 122 -4.78 12.41 7.87
C LEU A 122 -5.62 13.69 7.79
N GLU A 123 -5.93 14.16 6.59
CA GLU A 123 -6.77 15.35 6.42
C GLU A 123 -8.21 15.09 6.85
N ALA A 124 -8.78 13.92 6.57
CA ALA A 124 -10.09 13.52 7.09
C ALA A 124 -10.12 13.56 8.63
N ILE A 125 -9.08 13.03 9.29
CA ILE A 125 -8.94 13.11 10.76
C ILE A 125 -8.87 14.56 11.24
N ARG A 126 -8.09 15.42 10.57
CA ARG A 126 -7.99 16.85 10.93
C ARG A 126 -9.34 17.54 10.79
N ILE A 127 -10.10 17.28 9.73
CA ILE A 127 -11.46 17.82 9.54
C ILE A 127 -12.35 17.40 10.72
N LEU A 128 -12.39 16.11 11.03
CA LEU A 128 -13.18 15.57 12.14
C LEU A 128 -12.80 16.24 13.48
N LYS A 129 -11.51 16.45 13.74
CA LYS A 129 -11.04 17.18 14.93
C LYS A 129 -11.49 18.65 14.91
N ARG A 130 -11.37 19.35 13.77
CA ARG A 130 -11.77 20.77 13.62
C ARG A 130 -13.24 20.99 13.91
N ILE A 131 -14.11 20.06 13.53
CA ILE A 131 -15.55 20.14 13.80
C ILE A 131 -15.95 19.64 15.20
N GLY A 132 -14.97 19.29 16.05
CA GLY A 132 -15.21 18.83 17.42
C GLY A 132 -15.77 17.41 17.51
N PHE A 133 -15.63 16.58 16.47
CA PHE A 133 -16.06 15.18 16.51
C PHE A 133 -15.32 14.42 17.61
N GLN A 134 -16.05 13.60 18.36
CA GLN A 134 -15.49 12.70 19.38
C GLN A 134 -15.77 11.25 19.00
N PRO A 135 -14.75 10.49 18.56
CA PRO A 135 -14.94 9.12 18.11
C PRO A 135 -15.41 8.22 19.25
N ARG A 136 -16.43 7.39 19.01
CA ARG A 136 -16.76 6.28 19.92
C ARG A 136 -15.74 5.15 19.77
N LYS A 137 -15.62 4.60 18.56
CA LYS A 137 -14.55 3.67 18.18
C LYS A 137 -13.29 4.45 17.87
N SER A 138 -12.13 3.95 18.28
CA SER A 138 -10.86 4.57 17.89
C SER A 138 -10.74 4.66 16.36
N LEU A 139 -10.14 5.73 15.86
CA LEU A 139 -9.79 5.88 14.45
C LEU A 139 -8.29 5.68 14.30
N GLU A 140 -7.84 4.94 13.29
CA GLU A 140 -6.41 4.65 13.09
C GLU A 140 -6.02 4.83 11.63
N VAL A 141 -5.04 5.72 11.40
CA VAL A 141 -4.42 5.87 10.08
C VAL A 141 -3.27 4.88 9.99
N ILE A 142 -3.27 4.02 8.97
CA ILE A 142 -2.23 3.01 8.75
C ILE A 142 -1.45 3.36 7.50
N MET A 143 -0.13 3.42 7.61
CA MET A 143 0.78 3.44 6.48
C MET A 143 1.42 2.06 6.39
N PHE A 144 1.02 1.27 5.40
CA PHE A 144 1.54 -0.07 5.18
C PHE A 144 2.96 -0.02 4.62
N THR A 145 3.78 -0.97 5.06
CA THR A 145 5.11 -1.19 4.51
C THR A 145 5.02 -2.01 3.23
N SER A 146 5.59 -1.48 2.15
CA SER A 146 5.84 -2.19 0.88
C SER A 146 4.58 -2.81 0.31
N GLU A 147 3.69 -1.94 -0.17
CA GLU A 147 2.59 -2.39 -1.03
C GLU A 147 3.16 -2.84 -2.38
N GLU A 148 4.08 -2.05 -2.93
CA GLU A 148 4.64 -2.28 -4.25
C GLU A 148 5.75 -3.35 -4.19
N PRO A 149 5.83 -4.26 -5.18
CA PRO A 149 6.81 -5.34 -5.21
C PRO A 149 8.20 -4.86 -5.68
N THR A 150 8.74 -3.83 -5.02
CA THR A 150 10.00 -3.17 -5.41
C THR A 150 11.24 -3.97 -4.97
N ARG A 151 11.76 -3.69 -3.77
CA ARG A 151 13.09 -4.15 -3.34
C ARG A 151 13.25 -5.66 -3.27
N PHE A 152 12.20 -6.35 -2.82
CA PHE A 152 12.21 -7.80 -2.56
C PHE A 152 11.25 -8.57 -3.46
N GLY A 153 10.58 -7.90 -4.42
CA GLY A 153 9.58 -8.54 -5.29
C GLY A 153 8.34 -9.06 -4.56
N ILE A 154 8.07 -8.57 -3.36
CA ILE A 154 6.92 -8.97 -2.54
C ILE A 154 5.95 -7.80 -2.46
N SER A 155 4.76 -7.96 -3.02
CA SER A 155 3.66 -7.00 -2.86
C SER A 155 2.91 -7.21 -1.55
N CYS A 156 2.32 -6.11 -1.06
CA CYS A 156 1.49 -6.05 0.14
C CYS A 156 2.18 -6.68 1.36
N LEU A 157 3.48 -6.50 1.53
CA LEU A 157 4.27 -7.16 2.57
C LEU A 157 3.69 -6.86 3.96
N GLY A 158 3.55 -5.58 4.29
CA GLY A 158 3.10 -5.13 5.59
C GLY A 158 1.68 -5.58 5.91
N SER A 159 0.74 -5.37 4.98
CA SER A 159 -0.67 -5.75 5.16
C SER A 159 -0.87 -7.28 5.19
N ARG A 160 -0.13 -8.06 4.39
CA ARG A 160 -0.18 -9.53 4.44
C ARG A 160 0.44 -10.11 5.71
N LEU A 161 1.47 -9.47 6.26
CA LEU A 161 1.99 -9.84 7.58
C LEU A 161 0.95 -9.55 8.66
N LEU A 162 0.31 -8.38 8.65
CA LEU A 162 -0.79 -8.07 9.57
C LEU A 162 -1.96 -9.06 9.43
N ALA A 163 -2.24 -9.52 8.21
CA ALA A 163 -3.27 -10.54 7.94
C ALA A 163 -2.91 -11.96 8.47
N GLY A 164 -1.69 -12.17 8.97
CA GLY A 164 -1.25 -13.48 9.45
C GLY A 164 -0.94 -14.49 8.35
N ILE A 165 -0.48 -14.05 7.17
CA ILE A 165 -0.08 -14.94 6.08
C ILE A 165 1.22 -15.67 6.45
N HIS A 166 1.11 -16.77 7.20
CA HIS A 166 2.23 -17.57 7.68
C HIS A 166 3.23 -18.02 6.58
N PRO A 167 2.81 -18.44 5.36
CA PRO A 167 3.76 -18.81 4.31
C PRO A 167 4.68 -17.65 3.92
N LEU A 168 4.15 -16.43 3.86
CA LEU A 168 4.94 -15.23 3.60
C LEU A 168 5.92 -14.98 4.74
N ALA A 169 5.42 -14.98 5.99
CA ALA A 169 6.26 -14.77 7.16
C ALA A 169 7.44 -15.75 7.18
N ASN A 170 7.18 -17.04 6.94
CA ASN A 170 8.21 -18.09 6.88
C ASN A 170 9.20 -17.94 5.72
N ALA A 171 8.82 -17.31 4.62
CA ALA A 171 9.68 -17.17 3.45
C ALA A 171 10.69 -16.02 3.60
N LEU A 172 10.42 -15.01 4.45
CA LEU A 172 11.25 -13.80 4.57
C LEU A 172 12.70 -14.09 4.97
N ASN A 173 12.97 -15.19 5.70
CA ASN A 173 14.34 -15.60 6.05
C ASN A 173 15.23 -15.99 4.86
N LYS A 174 14.65 -16.23 3.69
CA LYS A 174 15.34 -16.60 2.45
C LYS A 174 15.32 -15.49 1.41
N VAL A 175 14.64 -14.38 1.71
CA VAL A 175 14.43 -13.28 0.77
C VAL A 175 15.64 -12.35 0.79
N VAL A 176 16.17 -12.08 -0.39
CA VAL A 176 17.26 -11.13 -0.64
C VAL A 176 16.86 -10.16 -1.74
N ASP A 177 17.42 -8.95 -1.72
CA ASP A 177 17.24 -7.98 -2.81
C ASP A 177 18.19 -8.28 -4.00
N SER A 178 18.11 -7.45 -5.05
CA SER A 178 18.94 -7.60 -6.26
C SER A 178 20.46 -7.47 -6.00
N GLN A 179 20.86 -7.00 -4.82
CA GLN A 179 22.24 -6.85 -4.38
C GLN A 179 22.64 -7.96 -3.40
N ASN A 180 21.81 -9.00 -3.25
CA ASN A 180 21.96 -10.09 -2.29
C ASN A 180 21.91 -9.66 -0.81
N ILE A 181 21.30 -8.50 -0.50
CA ILE A 181 21.12 -8.09 0.90
C ILE A 181 19.90 -8.81 1.48
N PRO A 182 20.02 -9.54 2.60
CA PRO A 182 18.89 -10.19 3.25
C PRO A 182 17.84 -9.21 3.74
N PHE A 183 16.56 -9.62 3.70
CA PHE A 183 15.43 -8.79 4.16
C PHE A 183 15.64 -8.20 5.56
N PHE A 184 15.99 -9.06 6.53
CA PHE A 184 16.19 -8.63 7.93
C PHE A 184 17.39 -7.70 8.10
N ASP A 185 18.41 -7.81 7.25
CA ASP A 185 19.58 -6.92 7.30
C ASP A 185 19.22 -5.53 6.78
N ALA A 186 18.43 -5.46 5.70
CA ALA A 186 17.90 -4.21 5.17
C ALA A 186 16.95 -3.53 6.17
N ALA A 187 16.07 -4.29 6.82
CA ALA A 187 15.17 -3.77 7.85
C ALA A 187 15.96 -3.19 9.04
N ARG A 188 16.98 -3.91 9.54
CA ARG A 188 17.89 -3.40 10.59
C ARG A 188 18.63 -2.14 10.15
N GLY A 189 19.08 -2.09 8.90
CA GLY A 189 19.70 -0.89 8.31
C GLY A 189 18.78 0.33 8.29
N ALA A 190 17.47 0.13 8.13
CA ALA A 190 16.46 1.18 8.22
C ALA A 190 15.98 1.48 9.66
N GLY A 191 16.57 0.84 10.68
CA GLY A 191 16.25 1.07 12.09
C GLY A 191 15.14 0.16 12.65
N TYR A 192 14.76 -0.89 11.92
CA TYR A 192 13.78 -1.88 12.36
C TYR A 192 14.49 -3.17 12.81
N ASP A 193 14.58 -3.37 14.12
CA ASP A 193 15.16 -4.59 14.70
C ASP A 193 14.13 -5.73 14.70
N VAL A 194 13.99 -6.37 13.53
CA VAL A 194 13.04 -7.46 13.32
C VAL A 194 13.77 -8.78 13.13
N ARG A 195 13.27 -9.81 13.80
CA ARG A 195 13.69 -11.19 13.60
C ARG A 195 12.49 -12.04 13.19
N GLN A 196 12.78 -13.21 12.66
CA GLN A 196 11.79 -14.16 12.18
C GLN A 196 10.75 -14.51 13.26
N GLU A 197 11.20 -14.67 14.50
CA GLU A 197 10.38 -14.99 15.68
C GLU A 197 9.45 -13.84 16.11
N ASP A 198 9.72 -12.60 15.68
CA ASP A 198 8.93 -11.43 16.05
C ASP A 198 7.70 -11.25 15.11
N LEU A 199 7.72 -11.83 13.91
CA LEU A 199 6.67 -11.67 12.89
C LEU A 199 5.26 -12.09 13.37
N PRO A 200 5.06 -13.21 14.09
CA PRO A 200 3.74 -13.59 14.58
C PRO A 200 3.12 -12.57 15.55
N ASN A 201 3.94 -11.76 16.24
CA ASN A 201 3.45 -10.74 17.18
C ASN A 201 2.77 -9.57 16.46
N MET A 202 2.92 -9.47 15.14
CA MET A 202 2.31 -8.43 14.31
C MET A 202 0.90 -8.81 13.85
N PHE A 203 0.53 -10.09 13.95
CA PHE A 203 -0.70 -10.58 13.35
C PHE A 203 -1.91 -9.99 14.05
N LEU A 204 -2.82 -9.44 13.25
CA LEU A 204 -4.06 -8.88 13.76
C LEU A 204 -4.97 -9.99 14.26
N THR A 205 -5.64 -9.71 15.37
CA THR A 205 -6.75 -10.53 15.83
C THR A 205 -8.05 -10.05 15.17
N LYS A 206 -9.07 -10.92 15.11
CA LYS A 206 -10.40 -10.57 14.58
C LYS A 206 -11.07 -9.37 15.27
N THR A 207 -10.59 -8.99 16.46
CA THR A 207 -11.13 -7.86 17.23
C THR A 207 -10.31 -6.58 17.09
N SER A 208 -9.21 -6.60 16.34
CA SER A 208 -8.30 -5.45 16.20
C SER A 208 -8.96 -4.26 15.49
N TYR A 209 -9.65 -4.54 14.39
CA TYR A 209 -10.37 -3.54 13.59
C TYR A 209 -11.78 -4.00 13.29
N SER A 210 -12.71 -3.04 13.22
CA SER A 210 -14.10 -3.28 12.85
C SER A 210 -14.40 -2.98 11.39
N SER A 211 -13.57 -2.17 10.74
CA SER A 211 -13.66 -1.83 9.31
C SER A 211 -12.35 -1.17 8.88
N PHE A 212 -12.07 -1.27 7.58
CA PHE A 212 -10.97 -0.59 6.90
C PHE A 212 -11.52 0.11 5.65
N VAL A 213 -11.11 1.36 5.42
CA VAL A 213 -11.47 2.13 4.21
C VAL A 213 -10.22 2.76 3.63
N GLU A 214 -9.98 2.53 2.35
CA GLU A 214 -8.86 3.09 1.61
C GLU A 214 -9.34 4.01 0.51
N LEU A 215 -8.75 5.21 0.45
CA LEU A 215 -8.89 6.12 -0.68
C LEU A 215 -7.71 5.87 -1.62
N HIS A 216 -8.01 5.73 -2.90
CA HIS A 216 -6.98 5.51 -3.92
C HIS A 216 -7.31 6.26 -5.21
N ILE A 217 -6.28 6.56 -6.00
CA ILE A 217 -6.50 6.96 -7.40
C ILE A 217 -6.98 5.76 -8.22
N GLU A 218 -7.71 6.02 -9.30
CA GLU A 218 -8.26 4.94 -10.14
C GLU A 218 -7.17 4.09 -10.80
N GLN A 219 -6.04 4.72 -11.20
CA GLN A 219 -4.99 4.14 -12.05
C GLN A 219 -5.51 3.64 -13.41
N GLY A 220 -6.73 4.04 -13.77
CA GLY A 220 -7.41 3.77 -15.05
C GLY A 220 -8.05 5.06 -15.60
N PRO A 221 -8.64 4.97 -16.80
CA PRO A 221 -9.22 6.14 -17.47
C PRO A 221 -10.74 6.30 -17.26
N ILE A 222 -11.43 5.36 -16.59
CA ILE A 222 -12.89 5.25 -16.61
C ILE A 222 -13.55 6.47 -15.96
N LEU A 223 -13.08 6.91 -14.79
CA LEU A 223 -13.67 8.07 -14.10
C LEU A 223 -13.50 9.36 -14.91
N GLU A 224 -12.35 9.51 -15.59
CA GLU A 224 -12.11 10.64 -16.48
C GLU A 224 -13.01 10.58 -17.73
N GLU A 225 -13.07 9.43 -18.40
CA GLU A 225 -13.89 9.21 -19.60
C GLU A 225 -15.39 9.39 -19.31
N GLU A 226 -15.86 8.97 -18.14
CA GLU A 226 -17.25 9.12 -17.71
C GLU A 226 -17.56 10.48 -17.07
N GLY A 227 -16.54 11.30 -16.78
CA GLY A 227 -16.70 12.60 -16.12
C GLY A 227 -17.19 12.49 -14.67
N VAL A 228 -16.86 11.40 -13.98
CA VAL A 228 -17.27 11.10 -12.60
C VAL A 228 -16.13 11.39 -11.64
N SER A 229 -16.41 12.08 -10.53
CA SER A 229 -15.35 12.48 -9.59
C SER A 229 -14.96 11.41 -8.57
N ILE A 230 -15.84 10.46 -8.25
CA ILE A 230 -15.62 9.44 -7.21
C ILE A 230 -16.24 8.10 -7.66
N GLY A 231 -15.42 7.04 -7.65
CA GLY A 231 -15.87 5.67 -7.81
C GLY A 231 -16.00 4.93 -6.48
N ILE A 232 -17.01 4.08 -6.33
CA ILE A 232 -17.13 3.13 -5.22
C ILE A 232 -16.62 1.78 -5.71
N VAL A 233 -15.46 1.36 -5.21
CA VAL A 233 -14.86 0.07 -5.58
C VAL A 233 -15.66 -1.07 -4.97
N THR A 234 -16.18 -1.98 -5.81
CA THR A 234 -16.97 -3.15 -5.36
C THR A 234 -16.21 -4.46 -5.46
N ALA A 235 -15.15 -4.51 -6.27
CA ALA A 235 -14.35 -5.70 -6.50
C ALA A 235 -12.93 -5.31 -6.95
N ILE A 236 -12.00 -6.24 -6.75
CA ILE A 236 -10.59 -6.11 -7.13
C ILE A 236 -10.26 -7.30 -8.02
N ALA A 237 -9.55 -7.07 -9.12
CA ALA A 237 -9.11 -8.15 -10.00
C ALA A 237 -8.21 -9.13 -9.23
N ALA A 238 -8.32 -10.43 -9.50
CA ALA A 238 -7.42 -11.43 -8.92
C ALA A 238 -6.13 -11.50 -9.76
N PRO A 239 -5.00 -10.93 -9.29
CA PRO A 239 -3.78 -10.93 -10.07
C PRO A 239 -3.21 -12.34 -10.19
N ALA A 240 -2.71 -12.68 -11.38
CA ALA A 240 -1.98 -13.91 -11.62
C ALA A 240 -0.71 -13.58 -12.40
N SER A 241 0.44 -14.02 -11.88
CA SER A 241 1.73 -13.92 -12.55
C SER A 241 2.28 -15.31 -12.85
N ILE A 242 2.92 -15.45 -14.02
CA ILE A 242 3.59 -16.68 -14.43
C ILE A 242 5.02 -16.31 -14.77
N LYS A 243 5.97 -17.03 -14.18
CA LYS A 243 7.37 -16.98 -14.61
C LYS A 243 7.59 -18.07 -15.66
N VAL A 244 8.06 -17.69 -16.84
CA VAL A 244 8.42 -18.60 -17.92
C VAL A 244 9.91 -18.50 -18.15
N ASP A 245 10.63 -19.61 -17.96
CA ASP A 245 12.06 -19.71 -18.23
C ASP A 245 12.24 -20.39 -19.60
N PHE A 246 12.93 -19.69 -20.52
CA PHE A 246 13.26 -20.22 -21.85
C PHE A 246 14.72 -20.65 -21.89
N GLU A 247 14.96 -21.91 -22.25
CA GLU A 247 16.30 -22.47 -22.37
C GLU A 247 16.66 -22.69 -23.86
N GLY A 248 17.84 -22.20 -24.24
CA GLY A 248 18.39 -22.37 -25.58
C GLY A 248 19.86 -22.76 -25.51
N ASN A 249 20.43 -23.18 -26.64
CA ASN A 249 21.85 -23.51 -26.71
C ASN A 249 22.67 -22.27 -27.06
N GLY A 250 23.54 -21.85 -26.14
CA GLY A 250 24.53 -20.80 -26.39
C GLY A 250 25.52 -21.23 -27.47
N GLY A 251 25.74 -20.38 -28.48
CA GLY A 251 26.69 -20.64 -29.55
C GLY A 251 27.15 -19.36 -30.24
N HIS A 252 28.21 -19.46 -31.03
CA HIS A 252 28.75 -18.29 -31.74
C HIS A 252 27.74 -17.78 -32.79
N ALA A 253 27.37 -16.50 -32.69
CA ALA A 253 26.28 -15.89 -33.45
C ALA A 253 26.43 -16.02 -34.99
N GLY A 254 27.67 -16.07 -35.49
CA GLY A 254 27.98 -16.23 -36.92
C GLY A 254 28.33 -17.64 -37.39
N ALA A 255 28.57 -18.60 -36.48
CA ALA A 255 29.09 -19.93 -36.83
C ALA A 255 28.03 -21.03 -36.66
N VAL A 256 27.05 -20.82 -35.78
CA VAL A 256 25.91 -21.73 -35.66
C VAL A 256 24.93 -21.45 -36.79
N LEU A 257 24.80 -22.42 -37.71
CA LEU A 257 23.86 -22.38 -38.82
C LEU A 257 22.42 -22.34 -38.31
N MET A 258 21.54 -21.63 -39.04
CA MET A 258 20.15 -21.40 -38.63
C MET A 258 19.38 -22.69 -38.28
N PRO A 259 19.48 -23.81 -39.03
CA PRO A 259 18.74 -25.04 -38.68
C PRO A 259 19.21 -25.74 -37.39
N ALA A 260 20.42 -25.42 -36.91
CA ALA A 260 21.00 -26.00 -35.71
C ALA A 260 20.89 -25.09 -34.48
N ARG A 261 20.25 -23.92 -34.63
CA ARG A 261 20.10 -22.93 -33.58
C ARG A 261 18.86 -23.23 -32.75
N THR A 262 19.01 -23.25 -31.43
CA THR A 262 17.91 -23.22 -30.46
C THR A 262 18.08 -21.97 -29.61
N SER A 263 17.36 -20.91 -29.97
CA SER A 263 17.50 -19.59 -29.36
C SER A 263 16.38 -19.33 -28.37
N SER A 264 16.71 -19.17 -27.09
CA SER A 264 15.73 -18.78 -26.06
C SER A 264 15.08 -17.42 -26.36
N ALA A 265 15.80 -16.52 -27.04
CA ALA A 265 15.26 -15.23 -27.46
C ALA A 265 14.17 -15.38 -28.53
N GLU A 266 14.36 -16.26 -29.52
CA GLU A 266 13.36 -16.50 -30.56
C GLU A 266 12.09 -17.15 -29.98
N GLU A 267 12.25 -18.12 -29.07
CA GLU A 267 11.10 -18.75 -28.41
C GLU A 267 10.32 -17.76 -27.52
N SER A 268 11.02 -16.88 -26.80
CA SER A 268 10.36 -15.85 -25.98
C SER A 268 9.50 -14.88 -26.81
N ILE A 269 9.97 -14.52 -28.01
CA ILE A 269 9.24 -13.62 -28.94
C ILE A 269 7.98 -14.31 -29.47
N LEU A 270 8.03 -15.62 -29.71
CA LEU A 270 6.87 -16.38 -30.21
C LEU A 270 5.81 -16.60 -29.11
N PHE A 271 6.21 -16.70 -27.85
CA PHE A 271 5.31 -16.96 -26.72
C PHE A 271 4.41 -15.77 -26.37
N LEU A 272 4.96 -14.55 -26.38
CA LEU A 272 4.29 -13.31 -25.95
C LEU A 272 2.97 -12.99 -26.71
N PRO A 273 2.90 -13.03 -28.05
CA PRO A 273 1.65 -12.73 -28.76
C PRO A 273 0.57 -13.82 -28.60
N LEU A 274 0.95 -15.04 -28.20
CA LEU A 274 0.00 -16.15 -27.98
C LEU A 274 -0.66 -16.09 -26.59
N HIS A 275 -0.08 -15.35 -25.65
CA HIS A 275 -0.56 -15.24 -24.27
C HIS A 275 -0.54 -13.77 -23.82
N PRO A 276 -1.52 -12.95 -24.23
CA PRO A 276 -1.58 -11.55 -23.80
C PRO A 276 -1.74 -11.47 -22.28
N VAL A 277 -0.67 -11.07 -21.58
CA VAL A 277 -0.68 -10.83 -20.14
C VAL A 277 -1.12 -9.38 -19.91
N GLY A 278 -2.33 -9.19 -19.36
CA GLY A 278 -2.78 -7.87 -18.93
C GLY A 278 -1.99 -7.41 -17.71
N CYS A 279 -1.39 -6.22 -17.77
CA CYS A 279 -0.78 -5.58 -16.60
C CYS A 279 -1.88 -4.82 -15.87
N TYR A 280 -2.32 -5.34 -14.71
CA TYR A 280 -3.27 -4.64 -13.83
C TYR A 280 -2.51 -4.22 -12.58
N VAL A 281 -2.57 -2.94 -12.25
CA VAL A 281 -2.04 -2.39 -10.99
C VAL A 281 -3.09 -2.60 -9.89
N PHE A 282 -2.62 -2.85 -8.67
CA PHE A 282 -3.37 -3.47 -7.59
C PHE A 282 -4.05 -2.43 -6.68
N PRO A 283 -5.37 -2.53 -6.45
CA PRO A 283 -5.97 -2.07 -5.20
C PRO A 283 -5.85 -3.16 -4.12
N VAL A 284 -5.58 -2.77 -2.88
CA VAL A 284 -5.33 -3.70 -1.75
C VAL A 284 -6.61 -4.41 -1.30
N ALA A 285 -6.41 -5.68 -0.90
CA ALA A 285 -7.41 -6.60 -0.35
C ALA A 285 -8.24 -5.98 0.80
N THR A 286 -9.56 -6.10 0.68
CA THR A 286 -10.51 -5.84 1.77
C THR A 286 -10.36 -6.88 2.87
N PHE A 287 -10.07 -6.43 4.09
CA PHE A 287 -10.16 -7.25 5.30
C PHE A 287 -11.63 -7.40 5.70
N SER A 288 -12.18 -8.61 5.58
CA SER A 288 -13.47 -9.02 6.13
C SER A 288 -13.33 -9.64 7.51
#